data_AF-A0A077RWJ0-F1
#
_entry.id   AF-A0A077RWJ0-F1
#
_cell.length_a   1.000
_cell.length_b   1.000
_cell.length_c   1.000
_cell.angle_alpha   90.00
_cell.angle_beta   90.00
_cell.angle_gamma   90.00
#
_symmetry.space_group_name_H-M   'P 1'
#
loop_
_entity.id
_entity.type
_entity.pdbx_description
1 polymer ?
#
loop_
_entity_poly.entity_id
_entity_poly.type
_entity_poly.pdbx_seq_one_letter_code
_entity_poly.pdbx_strand_id
1 'polypeptide(L)'
;MIIPVRCFTCGKVIGNKWDHYLDLLQADYTEGDALDALGLVRYCCRRMLMTHVDLIEKLLNYNSKLMLLYNFVSYILLLSLLFLLELTVVHFQPWRRRRQVELIEPTLPRNPCSFVLFKMVVCCFLCQCLGGAKCEVLK
;
A
#
# COMPACT_ATOMS: atom_id res chain seq x y z
N MET A 1 9.94 -11.12 14.16
CA MET A 1 10.58 -10.26 13.13
C MET A 1 11.18 -11.18 12.11
N ILE A 2 11.32 -10.77 10.84
CA ILE A 2 11.60 -11.68 9.71
C ILE A 2 12.80 -12.63 9.93
N ILE A 3 12.73 -13.80 9.32
CA ILE A 3 13.76 -14.85 9.39
C ILE A 3 15.09 -14.34 8.86
N PRO A 4 16.21 -14.68 9.55
CA PRO A 4 17.52 -14.35 9.03
C PRO A 4 17.79 -15.07 7.70
N VAL A 5 18.28 -14.34 6.69
CA VAL A 5 18.59 -14.88 5.37
C VAL A 5 19.60 -16.05 5.45
N ARG A 6 20.58 -15.95 6.36
CA ARG A 6 21.60 -16.97 6.64
C ARG A 6 21.67 -17.28 8.13
N CYS A 7 22.10 -18.49 8.47
CA CYS A 7 22.39 -18.85 9.86
C CYS A 7 23.59 -18.08 10.40
N PHE A 8 23.48 -17.57 11.62
CA PHE A 8 24.55 -16.85 12.31
C PHE A 8 25.82 -17.67 12.55
N THR A 9 25.70 -19.00 12.67
CA THR A 9 26.85 -19.88 12.92
C THR A 9 27.35 -20.56 11.65
N CYS A 10 26.46 -21.22 10.90
CA CYS A 10 26.85 -22.07 9.77
C CYS A 10 26.96 -21.30 8.43
N GLY A 11 26.42 -20.08 8.34
CA GLY A 11 26.37 -19.30 7.09
C GLY A 11 25.49 -19.90 5.97
N LYS A 12 24.86 -21.06 6.21
CA LYS A 12 23.91 -21.71 5.31
C LYS A 12 22.69 -20.81 5.10
N VAL A 13 22.18 -20.77 3.87
CA VAL A 13 20.95 -20.05 3.53
C VAL A 13 19.75 -20.76 4.17
N ILE A 14 18.93 -20.01 4.91
CA ILE A 14 17.77 -20.52 5.65
C ILE A 14 16.48 -19.82 5.21
N GLY A 15 16.54 -18.56 4.78
CA GLY A 15 15.34 -17.78 4.46
C GLY A 15 14.42 -18.41 3.40
N ASN A 16 14.95 -19.25 2.51
CA ASN A 16 14.18 -19.94 1.47
C ASN A 16 13.46 -21.21 1.94
N LYS A 17 13.62 -21.62 3.21
CA LYS A 17 13.09 -22.89 3.73
C LYS A 17 11.87 -22.73 4.62
N TRP A 18 11.52 -21.50 4.99
CA TRP A 18 10.46 -21.25 5.96
C TRP A 18 9.08 -21.63 5.44
N ASP A 19 8.77 -21.23 4.22
CA ASP A 19 7.44 -21.50 3.64
C ASP A 19 7.22 -23.02 3.55
N HIS A 20 8.23 -23.75 3.08
CA HIS A 20 8.20 -25.22 3.08
C HIS A 20 8.10 -25.84 4.47
N TYR A 21 8.69 -25.23 5.50
CA TYR A 21 8.54 -25.69 6.88
C TYR A 21 7.09 -25.53 7.35
N LEU A 22 6.44 -24.40 7.04
CA LEU A 22 5.03 -24.18 7.36
C LEU A 22 4.11 -25.14 6.60
N ASP A 23 4.37 -25.39 5.32
CA ASP A 23 3.61 -26.36 4.51
C ASP A 23 3.67 -27.77 5.13
N LEU A 24 4.85 -28.18 5.60
CA LEU A 24 5.04 -29.48 6.27
C LEU A 24 4.30 -29.57 7.60
N LEU A 25 4.30 -28.49 8.40
CA LEU A 25 3.55 -28.44 9.65
C LEU A 25 2.04 -28.46 9.42
N GLN A 26 1.55 -27.83 8.34
CA GLN A 26 0.13 -27.91 7.95
C GLN A 26 -0.28 -29.32 7.48
N ALA A 27 0.68 -30.11 7.00
CA ALA A 27 0.49 -31.50 6.62
C ALA A 27 0.65 -32.48 7.81
N ASP A 28 0.57 -32.00 9.05
CA ASP A 28 0.66 -32.77 10.30
C ASP A 28 1.98 -33.54 10.51
N TYR A 29 3.09 -33.08 9.92
CA TYR A 29 4.42 -33.61 10.23
C TYR A 29 4.91 -33.17 11.60
N THR A 30 5.73 -34.01 12.25
CA THR A 30 6.43 -33.60 13.47
C THR A 30 7.51 -32.56 13.14
N GLU A 31 7.75 -31.63 14.06
CA GLU A 31 8.74 -30.55 13.89
C GLU A 31 10.14 -31.09 13.58
N GLY A 32 10.50 -32.23 14.17
CA GLY A 32 11.78 -32.91 13.92
C GLY A 32 11.88 -33.43 12.49
N ASP A 33 10.87 -34.20 12.06
CA ASP A 33 10.84 -34.81 10.73
C ASP A 33 10.77 -33.76 9.62
N ALA A 34 10.05 -32.66 9.84
CA ALA A 34 10.00 -31.53 8.91
C ALA A 34 11.38 -30.90 8.70
N LEU A 35 12.18 -30.74 9.76
CA LEU A 35 13.53 -30.18 9.66
C LEU A 35 14.52 -31.15 8.98
N ASP A 36 14.31 -32.45 9.16
CA ASP A 36 15.06 -33.50 8.47
C ASP A 36 14.74 -33.54 6.97
N ALA A 37 13.46 -33.43 6.59
CA ALA A 37 13.01 -33.32 5.20
C ALA A 37 13.62 -32.09 4.48
N LEU A 38 13.82 -30.99 5.20
CA LEU A 38 14.48 -29.79 4.69
C LEU A 38 16.02 -29.90 4.58
N GLY A 39 16.62 -31.02 4.98
CA GLY A 39 18.07 -31.27 4.91
C GLY A 39 18.88 -30.39 5.87
N LEU A 40 18.35 -30.14 7.08
CA LEU A 40 19.02 -29.36 8.12
C LEU A 40 19.65 -30.26 9.18
N VAL A 41 20.76 -30.90 8.85
CA VAL A 41 21.45 -31.83 9.76
C VAL A 41 22.02 -31.14 11.01
N ARG A 42 22.54 -29.90 10.88
CA ARG A 42 23.22 -29.19 11.97
C ARG A 42 22.24 -28.48 12.91
N TYR A 43 22.45 -28.65 14.22
CA TYR A 43 21.64 -28.02 15.28
C TYR A 43 21.58 -26.49 15.18
N CYS A 44 22.68 -25.84 14.78
CA CYS A 44 22.75 -24.38 14.66
C CYS A 44 21.77 -23.83 13.62
N CYS A 45 21.59 -24.55 12.51
CA CYS A 45 20.70 -24.15 11.44
C CYS A 45 19.23 -24.52 11.82
N ARG A 46 18.99 -25.59 12.61
CA ARG A 46 17.65 -25.94 13.15
C ARG A 46 17.10 -24.93 14.14
N ARG A 47 17.95 -24.44 15.06
CA ARG A 47 17.56 -23.41 16.04
C ARG A 47 16.91 -22.20 15.39
N MET A 48 17.44 -21.76 14.25
CA MET A 48 16.94 -20.56 13.56
C MET A 48 15.48 -20.67 13.12
N LEU A 49 15.00 -21.88 12.78
CA LEU A 49 13.61 -22.12 12.37
C LEU A 49 12.72 -22.41 13.58
N MET A 50 13.18 -23.25 14.53
CA MET A 50 12.40 -23.60 15.71
C MET A 50 12.05 -22.38 16.59
N THR A 51 12.97 -21.42 16.75
CA THR A 51 12.75 -20.26 17.63
C THR A 51 12.20 -19.04 16.89
N HIS A 52 11.95 -19.15 15.59
CA HIS A 52 11.48 -18.01 14.82
C HIS A 52 10.02 -17.71 15.09
N VAL A 53 9.69 -16.43 15.23
CA VAL A 53 8.32 -15.95 15.39
C VAL A 53 8.07 -14.80 14.42
N ASP A 54 7.09 -14.99 13.54
CA ASP A 54 6.62 -13.98 12.59
C ASP A 54 5.75 -12.92 13.26
N LEU A 55 6.40 -11.86 13.75
CA LEU A 55 5.71 -10.68 14.26
C LEU A 55 5.35 -9.66 13.15
N ILE A 56 5.82 -9.85 11.91
CA ILE A 56 5.66 -8.86 10.83
C ILE A 56 4.18 -8.64 10.48
N GLU A 57 3.38 -9.71 10.44
CA GLU A 57 1.95 -9.66 10.13
C GLU A 57 1.18 -8.85 11.17
N LYS A 58 1.54 -9.02 12.44
CA LYS A 58 0.94 -8.27 13.54
C LYS A 58 1.32 -6.79 13.46
N LEU A 59 2.57 -6.49 13.10
CA LEU A 59 3.06 -5.11 12.98
C LEU A 59 2.41 -4.33 11.82
N LEU A 60 2.25 -4.97 10.66
CA LEU A 60 1.61 -4.36 9.48
C LEU A 60 0.15 -3.94 9.75
N ASN A 61 -0.54 -4.67 10.62
CA ASN A 61 -1.93 -4.41 10.99
C ASN A 61 -2.14 -3.19 11.90
N TYR A 62 -1.09 -2.61 12.48
CA TYR A 62 -1.23 -1.37 13.27
C TYR A 62 -1.36 -0.12 12.38
N ASN A 63 -0.66 -0.09 11.24
CA ASN A 63 -0.63 1.09 10.36
C ASN A 63 -1.97 1.31 9.64
N SER A 64 -2.61 0.25 9.17
CA SER A 64 -3.90 0.32 8.46
C SER A 64 -5.01 0.92 9.34
N LYS A 65 -5.04 0.59 10.63
CA LYS A 65 -6.03 1.14 11.58
C LYS A 65 -5.81 2.63 11.85
N LEU A 66 -4.57 3.08 11.95
CA LEU A 66 -4.25 4.50 12.17
C LEU A 66 -4.62 5.37 10.97
N MET A 67 -4.34 4.91 9.76
CA MET A 67 -4.72 5.59 8.51
C MET A 67 -6.24 5.73 8.38
N LEU A 68 -7.02 4.70 8.71
CA LEU A 68 -8.48 4.77 8.62
C LEU A 68 -9.06 5.78 9.62
N LEU A 69 -8.55 5.83 10.85
CA LEU A 69 -8.96 6.83 11.84
C LEU A 69 -8.59 8.25 11.41
N TYR A 70 -7.40 8.45 10.83
CA TYR A 70 -6.98 9.75 10.31
C TYR A 70 -7.86 10.21 9.13
N ASN A 71 -8.13 9.32 8.17
CA ASN A 71 -9.02 9.64 7.04
C ASN A 71 -10.46 9.92 7.50
N PHE A 72 -10.96 9.18 8.49
CA PHE A 72 -12.29 9.40 9.05
C PHE A 72 -12.40 10.75 9.78
N VAL A 73 -11.42 11.09 10.62
CA VAL A 73 -11.36 12.38 11.34
C VAL A 73 -11.15 13.55 10.37
N SER A 74 -10.28 13.39 9.36
CA SER A 74 -10.04 14.42 8.34
C SER A 74 -11.28 14.73 7.51
N TYR A 75 -12.03 13.70 7.09
CA TYR A 75 -13.27 13.89 6.32
C TYR A 75 -14.37 14.61 7.13
N ILE A 76 -14.54 14.24 8.41
CA ILE A 76 -15.47 14.94 9.33
C ILE A 76 -15.09 16.42 9.51
N LEU A 77 -13.80 16.72 9.66
CA LEU A 77 -13.32 18.09 9.83
C LEU A 77 -13.50 18.92 8.53
N LEU A 78 -13.21 18.32 7.37
CA LEU A 78 -13.43 18.95 6.06
C LEU A 78 -14.91 19.22 5.79
N LEU A 79 -15.80 18.26 6.07
CA LEU A 79 -17.24 18.41 5.88
C LEU A 79 -17.83 19.53 6.75
N SER A 80 -17.39 19.63 8.01
CA SER A 80 -17.81 20.70 8.92
C SER A 80 -17.29 22.08 8.51
N LEU A 81 -16.03 22.19 8.03
CA LEU A 81 -15.48 23.41 7.44
C LEU A 81 -16.24 23.86 6.18
N LEU A 82 -16.64 22.92 5.31
CA LEU A 82 -17.38 23.19 4.08
C LEU A 82 -18.79 23.72 4.38
N PHE A 83 -19.47 23.15 5.39
CA PHE A 83 -20.77 23.64 5.88
C PHE A 83 -20.69 25.05 6.47
N LEU A 84 -19.64 25.37 7.22
CA LEU A 84 -19.41 26.73 7.74
C LEU A 84 -19.08 27.73 6.61
N LEU A 85 -18.37 27.30 5.56
CA LEU A 85 -18.11 28.13 4.39
C LEU A 85 -19.41 28.50 3.66
N GLU A 86 -20.33 27.55 3.47
CA GLU A 86 -21.65 27.84 2.89
C GLU A 86 -22.43 28.86 3.72
N LEU A 87 -22.41 28.75 5.05
CA LEU A 87 -23.08 29.70 5.96
C LEU A 87 -22.48 31.10 5.91
N THR A 88 -21.16 31.23 5.75
CA THR A 88 -20.50 32.55 5.62
C THR A 88 -20.73 33.20 4.25
N VAL A 89 -20.80 32.41 3.17
CA VAL A 89 -21.08 32.92 1.81
C VAL A 89 -22.49 33.49 1.69
N VAL A 90 -23.48 32.92 2.39
CA VAL A 90 -24.86 33.46 2.41
C VAL A 90 -24.93 34.85 3.07
N HIS A 91 -23.96 35.23 3.92
CA HIS A 91 -24.01 36.49 4.68
C HIS A 91 -23.16 37.63 4.10
N PHE A 92 -22.36 37.45 3.03
CA PHE A 92 -21.43 38.50 2.57
C PHE A 92 -21.28 38.62 1.03
N GLN A 93 -22.18 39.38 0.41
CA GLN A 93 -21.96 40.09 -0.88
C GLN A 93 -22.43 41.54 -0.61
N PRO A 94 -21.63 42.63 -0.80
CA PRO A 94 -20.94 42.94 -2.06
C PRO A 94 -19.61 43.77 -1.95
N TRP A 95 -18.73 43.69 -2.96
CA TRP A 95 -18.34 44.78 -3.90
C TRP A 95 -17.02 44.50 -4.64
N ARG A 96 -17.01 44.95 -5.89
CA ARG A 96 -16.14 44.58 -7.02
C ARG A 96 -15.09 45.68 -7.28
N ARG A 97 -13.91 45.25 -7.76
CA ARG A 97 -12.97 45.90 -8.73
C ARG A 97 -11.74 46.73 -8.26
N ARG A 98 -10.57 46.19 -8.66
CA ARG A 98 -9.56 46.74 -9.63
C ARG A 98 -8.35 47.55 -9.09
N ARG A 99 -7.17 46.91 -9.12
CA ARG A 99 -5.87 47.36 -9.71
C ARG A 99 -4.84 46.26 -9.37
N GLN A 100 -4.42 45.41 -10.31
CA GLN A 100 -3.43 45.60 -11.37
C GLN A 100 -2.10 46.17 -10.85
N VAL A 101 -1.03 45.39 -11.09
CA VAL A 101 0.35 45.77 -11.45
C VAL A 101 1.40 44.97 -10.65
N GLU A 102 2.09 44.10 -11.41
CA GLU A 102 3.52 43.72 -11.40
C GLU A 102 4.18 43.31 -10.06
N LEU A 103 4.95 42.22 -9.98
CA LEU A 103 6.26 42.09 -10.61
C LEU A 103 6.77 40.62 -10.54
N ILE A 104 7.30 40.15 -11.68
CA ILE A 104 8.50 39.31 -11.87
C ILE A 104 8.45 37.83 -11.45
N GLU A 105 8.24 36.99 -12.47
CA GLU A 105 8.74 35.62 -12.56
C GLU A 105 10.28 35.59 -12.71
N PRO A 106 11.00 34.64 -12.07
CA PRO A 106 12.27 34.17 -12.59
C PRO A 106 12.04 32.98 -13.55
N THR A 107 12.30 33.28 -14.81
CA THR A 107 12.78 32.46 -15.94
C THR A 107 13.17 30.99 -15.70
N LEU A 108 12.48 30.11 -16.46
CA LEU A 108 12.98 29.02 -17.34
C LEU A 108 13.59 27.71 -16.75
N PRO A 109 13.52 26.54 -17.47
CA PRO A 109 12.81 26.23 -18.72
C PRO A 109 11.92 24.97 -18.72
N ARG A 110 11.05 24.96 -19.74
CA ARG A 110 10.25 23.87 -20.33
C ARG A 110 11.13 22.64 -20.65
N ASN A 111 10.64 21.40 -20.56
CA ASN A 111 9.76 20.82 -21.56
C ASN A 111 8.78 19.76 -20.99
N PRO A 112 7.47 19.96 -21.20
CA PRO A 112 6.40 19.00 -20.96
C PRO A 112 5.92 18.35 -22.28
N CYS A 113 6.09 17.04 -22.41
CA CYS A 113 5.32 16.15 -23.29
C CYS A 113 5.01 14.93 -22.41
N SER A 114 3.80 14.55 -22.02
CA SER A 114 2.54 14.64 -22.76
C SER A 114 1.37 14.78 -21.78
N PHE A 115 0.85 15.99 -21.71
CA PHE A 115 -0.41 16.34 -21.06
C PHE A 115 -1.54 16.16 -22.08
N VAL A 116 -1.76 14.93 -22.56
CA VAL A 116 -2.94 14.56 -23.36
C VAL A 116 -3.38 13.14 -22.99
N LEU A 117 -3.92 12.96 -21.77
CA LEU A 117 -4.89 11.88 -21.52
C LEU A 117 -5.84 12.16 -20.34
N PHE A 118 -6.01 13.41 -19.92
CA PHE A 118 -6.97 13.76 -18.86
C PHE A 118 -8.37 14.14 -19.39
N LYS A 119 -8.60 14.03 -20.70
CA LYS A 119 -9.91 14.21 -21.35
C LYS A 119 -10.55 12.91 -21.88
N MET A 120 -9.92 11.74 -21.71
CA MET A 120 -10.49 10.44 -22.11
C MET A 120 -11.14 9.63 -20.97
N VAL A 121 -10.98 10.02 -19.70
CA VAL A 121 -11.54 9.26 -18.57
C VAL A 121 -13.06 9.47 -18.44
N VAL A 122 -13.59 10.62 -18.89
CA VAL A 122 -15.04 10.91 -18.82
C VAL A 122 -15.84 10.15 -19.89
N CYS A 123 -15.21 9.65 -20.96
CA CYS A 123 -15.89 8.86 -21.98
C CYS A 123 -15.87 7.33 -21.69
N CYS A 124 -14.91 6.84 -20.89
CA CYS A 124 -14.81 5.43 -20.54
C CYS A 124 -15.79 5.02 -19.41
N PHE A 125 -16.13 5.96 -18.53
CA PHE A 125 -17.11 5.72 -17.44
C PHE A 125 -18.56 5.53 -17.95
N LEU A 126 -18.91 6.01 -19.15
CA LEU A 126 -20.22 5.75 -19.74
C LEU A 126 -20.35 4.37 -20.42
N CYS A 127 -19.24 3.66 -20.68
CA CYS A 127 -19.28 2.36 -21.35
C CYS A 127 -19.34 1.16 -20.38
N GLN A 128 -19.10 1.36 -19.08
CA GLN A 128 -19.23 0.31 -18.05
C GLN A 128 -20.61 0.28 -17.34
N CYS A 129 -21.48 1.26 -17.62
CA CYS A 129 -22.83 1.33 -17.04
C CYS A 129 -23.93 0.66 -17.90
N LEU A 130 -23.61 0.07 -19.05
CA LEU A 130 -24.59 -0.62 -19.90
C LEU A 130 -24.07 -1.99 -20.35
N GLY A 131 -24.48 -3.02 -19.61
CA GLY A 131 -24.78 -4.35 -20.16
C GLY A 131 -23.57 -5.21 -20.58
N GLY A 132 -23.39 -6.33 -19.88
CA GLY A 132 -22.30 -7.26 -20.13
C GLY A 132 -22.24 -7.87 -21.53
N ALA A 133 -21.02 -8.12 -21.97
CA ALA A 133 -20.67 -9.27 -22.81
C ALA A 133 -19.20 -9.60 -22.56
N LYS A 134 -18.94 -10.86 -22.21
CA LYS A 134 -17.61 -11.48 -22.31
C LYS A 134 -17.07 -11.25 -23.73
N CYS A 135 -15.78 -10.96 -23.88
CA CYS A 135 -14.98 -11.64 -24.91
C CYS A 135 -13.47 -11.42 -24.69
N GLU A 136 -12.85 -12.55 -24.41
CA GLU A 136 -11.44 -12.89 -24.35
C GLU A 136 -10.74 -12.63 -25.69
N VAL A 137 -9.57 -12.00 -25.67
CA VAL A 137 -8.62 -12.05 -26.81
C VAL A 137 -7.22 -12.22 -26.25
N LEU A 138 -6.83 -13.49 -26.11
CA LEU A 138 -5.45 -13.93 -25.94
C LEU A 138 -5.05 -14.61 -27.26
N LYS A 139 -4.52 -13.79 -28.17
CA LYS A 139 -3.56 -14.14 -29.23
C LYS A 139 -3.00 -12.85 -29.82
#